data_AF-A0A8H5ZTK5-F1
#
_entry.id   AF-A0A8H5ZTK5-F1
#
_cell.length_a   1.000
_cell.length_b   1.000
_cell.length_c   1.000
_cell.angle_alpha   90.00
_cell.angle_beta   90.00
_cell.angle_gamma   90.00
#
_symmetry.space_group_name_H-M   'P 1'
#
loop_
_entity.id
_entity.type
_entity.pdbx_description
1 polymer ?
#
loop_
_entity_poly.entity_id
_entity_poly.type
_entity_poly.pdbx_seq_one_letter_code
_entity_poly.pdbx_strand_id
1 'polypeptide(L)'
;MMEEQKQSIGLLVELDECKHLGLDYVSIHKQLRNSYRESCSIKRNLLTLIFLVLVFPPAFWGTLDISSRLFYLIRTDSKPSICWHATSNAEAIAMNCIYNHLAVKWLLRSFIDDEMDFDFENLGTEPDGTWLYFRRVDDPTQHPRHSYIRINAADIDTYSKESEDCYSILG
;
A
#
# COMPACT_ATOMS: atom_id res chain seq x y z
N MET A 1 -11.08 -11.26 44.82
CA MET A 1 -12.54 -11.11 44.57
C MET A 1 -13.35 -11.43 45.83
N MET A 2 -12.98 -10.87 47.00
CA MET A 2 -13.71 -11.11 48.27
C MET A 2 -13.76 -9.90 49.23
N GLU A 3 -13.18 -8.73 48.89
CA GLU A 3 -13.10 -7.61 49.84
C GLU A 3 -14.27 -6.62 49.80
N GLU A 4 -15.04 -6.54 48.70
CA GLU A 4 -16.15 -5.56 48.62
C GLU A 4 -17.43 -5.98 49.38
N GLN A 5 -17.55 -7.22 49.87
CA GLN A 5 -18.78 -7.67 50.55
C GLN A 5 -18.88 -7.22 52.02
N LYS A 6 -17.77 -6.90 52.70
CA LYS A 6 -17.81 -6.53 54.13
C LYS A 6 -18.35 -5.13 54.41
N GLN A 7 -18.36 -4.24 53.42
CA GLN A 7 -18.77 -2.85 53.63
C GLN A 7 -20.29 -2.64 53.54
N SER A 8 -21.05 -3.62 53.05
CA SER A 8 -22.52 -3.52 52.93
C SER A 8 -23.28 -3.90 54.22
N ILE A 9 -22.66 -4.68 55.12
CA ILE A 9 -23.34 -5.23 56.30
C ILE A 9 -23.35 -4.21 57.46
N GLY A 10 -22.35 -3.34 57.56
CA GLY A 10 -22.30 -2.30 58.60
C GLY A 10 -23.38 -1.22 58.46
N LEU A 11 -23.93 -1.03 57.26
CA LEU A 11 -24.89 0.04 56.98
C LEU A 11 -26.35 -0.35 57.31
N LEU A 12 -26.62 -1.65 57.51
CA LEU A 12 -27.96 -2.12 57.88
C LEU A 12 -28.22 -2.08 59.39
N VAL A 13 -27.19 -1.95 60.23
CA VAL A 13 -27.34 -1.91 61.70
C VAL A 13 -27.71 -0.50 62.18
N GLU A 14 -27.33 0.57 61.47
CA GLU A 14 -27.74 1.96 61.80
C GLU A 14 -29.18 2.32 61.36
N LEU A 15 -29.84 1.47 60.57
CA LEU A 15 -31.17 1.75 60.03
C LEU A 15 -32.33 1.38 60.98
N ASP A 16 -32.08 0.64 62.07
CA ASP A 16 -33.13 0.20 63.00
C ASP A 16 -33.43 1.23 64.11
N GLU A 17 -32.54 2.20 64.35
CA GLU A 17 -32.75 3.28 65.34
C GLU A 17 -33.64 4.44 64.85
N CYS A 18 -33.95 4.53 63.55
CA CYS A 18 -34.73 5.64 63.00
C CYS A 18 -36.26 5.46 63.04
N LYS A 19 -36.76 4.35 63.62
CA LYS A 19 -38.19 3.99 63.56
C LYS A 19 -39.11 4.89 64.42
N HIS A 20 -38.55 5.73 65.28
CA HIS A 20 -39.32 6.56 66.21
C HIS A 20 -39.67 7.96 65.71
N LEU A 21 -39.17 8.41 64.56
CA LEU A 21 -39.32 9.81 64.12
C LEU A 21 -40.51 10.11 63.21
N GLY A 22 -41.37 9.14 62.87
CA GLY A 22 -42.60 9.41 62.11
C GLY A 22 -42.38 10.13 60.77
N LEU A 23 -41.15 10.12 60.26
CA LEU A 23 -40.80 10.66 58.96
C LEU A 23 -41.21 9.63 57.91
N ASP A 24 -41.98 10.09 56.93
CA ASP A 24 -42.57 9.31 55.86
C ASP A 24 -41.48 8.69 54.95
N TYR A 25 -40.96 7.54 55.41
CA TYR A 25 -39.90 6.74 54.79
C TYR A 25 -40.14 6.47 53.30
N VAL A 26 -41.41 6.44 52.88
CA VAL A 26 -41.82 6.22 51.49
C VAL A 26 -41.33 7.35 50.57
N SER A 27 -41.30 8.60 51.05
CA SER A 27 -40.90 9.76 50.24
C SER A 27 -39.39 9.77 49.97
N ILE A 28 -38.58 9.50 51.00
CA ILE A 28 -37.12 9.48 50.91
C ILE A 28 -36.65 8.34 50.00
N HIS A 29 -37.28 7.16 50.12
CA HIS A 29 -36.93 6.01 49.30
C HIS A 29 -37.26 6.20 47.80
N LYS A 30 -38.27 7.02 47.50
CA LYS A 30 -38.68 7.36 46.12
C LYS A 30 -37.73 8.38 45.48
N GLN A 31 -37.25 9.37 46.24
CA GLN A 31 -36.23 10.30 45.75
C GLN A 31 -34.90 9.61 45.45
N LEU A 32 -34.40 8.79 46.38
CA LEU A 32 -33.14 8.07 46.19
C LEU A 32 -33.19 7.11 45.00
N ARG A 33 -34.33 6.41 44.80
CA ARG A 33 -34.52 5.52 43.65
C ARG A 33 -34.48 6.27 42.32
N ASN A 34 -35.06 7.47 42.24
CA ASN A 34 -35.04 8.27 41.02
C ASN A 34 -33.63 8.82 40.74
N SER A 35 -32.90 9.31 41.75
CA SER A 35 -31.50 9.73 41.58
C SER A 35 -30.59 8.60 41.11
N TYR A 36 -30.77 7.38 41.62
CA TYR A 36 -29.95 6.24 41.21
C TYR A 36 -30.22 5.79 39.76
N ARG A 37 -31.48 5.91 39.31
CA ARG A 37 -31.89 5.57 37.95
C ARG A 37 -31.31 6.55 36.92
N GLU A 38 -31.24 7.84 37.25
CA GLU A 38 -30.60 8.84 36.39
C GLU A 38 -29.07 8.69 36.36
N SER A 39 -28.46 8.36 37.50
CA SER A 39 -27.00 8.16 37.59
C SER A 39 -26.51 6.97 36.74
N CYS A 40 -27.31 5.90 36.62
CA CYS A 40 -26.98 4.74 35.79
C CYS A 40 -27.12 5.03 34.28
N SER A 41 -28.10 5.85 33.89
CA SER A 41 -28.28 6.30 32.50
C SER A 41 -27.15 7.23 32.05
N ILE A 42 -26.70 8.13 32.93
CA ILE A 42 -25.60 9.06 32.66
C ILE A 42 -24.29 8.29 32.44
N LYS A 43 -23.99 7.27 33.25
CA LYS A 43 -22.79 6.44 33.08
C LYS A 43 -22.79 5.67 31.75
N ARG A 44 -23.95 5.18 31.29
CA ARG A 44 -24.07 4.48 30.00
C ARG A 44 -23.81 5.42 28.82
N ASN A 45 -24.31 6.65 28.88
CA ASN A 45 -24.07 7.66 27.86
C ASN A 45 -22.62 8.15 27.85
N LEU A 46 -22.01 8.34 29.02
CA LEU A 46 -20.60 8.73 29.13
C LEU A 46 -19.68 7.68 28.50
N LEU A 47 -19.91 6.40 28.80
CA LEU A 47 -19.09 5.30 28.27
C LEU A 47 -19.20 5.17 26.75
N THR A 48 -20.39 5.44 26.19
CA THR A 48 -20.63 5.45 24.75
C THR A 48 -19.90 6.61 24.07
N LEU A 49 -19.90 7.79 24.71
CA LEU A 49 -19.19 8.99 24.24
C LEU A 49 -17.67 8.77 24.23
N ILE A 50 -17.13 8.17 25.29
CA ILE A 50 -15.71 7.82 25.40
C ILE A 50 -15.31 6.84 24.29
N PHE A 51 -16.10 5.80 24.06
CA PHE A 51 -15.86 4.85 22.96
C PHE A 51 -15.87 5.54 21.60
N LEU A 52 -16.84 6.44 21.37
CA LEU A 52 -16.95 7.15 20.10
C LEU A 52 -15.74 8.07 19.87
N VAL A 53 -15.26 8.77 20.90
CA VAL A 53 -14.12 9.68 20.78
C VAL A 53 -12.77 8.94 20.71
N LEU A 54 -12.60 7.84 21.44
CA LEU A 54 -11.32 7.12 21.48
C LEU A 54 -11.16 6.10 20.36
N VAL A 55 -12.24 5.45 19.91
CA VAL A 55 -12.16 4.33 18.96
C VAL A 55 -12.46 4.78 17.54
N PHE A 56 -13.38 5.72 17.35
CA PHE A 56 -13.81 6.12 16.00
C PHE A 56 -12.72 6.83 15.19
N PRO A 57 -11.97 7.82 15.73
CA PRO A 57 -10.94 8.51 14.94
C PRO A 57 -9.80 7.58 14.49
N PRO A 58 -9.23 6.71 15.35
CA PRO A 58 -8.20 5.76 14.91
C PRO A 58 -8.71 4.75 13.87
N ALA A 59 -9.94 4.25 14.05
CA ALA A 59 -10.54 3.32 13.10
C ALA A 59 -10.75 3.98 11.73
N PHE A 60 -11.30 5.21 11.72
CA PHE A 60 -11.50 5.97 10.48
C PHE A 60 -10.17 6.27 9.79
N TRP A 61 -9.15 6.71 10.55
CA TRP A 61 -7.82 6.96 10.00
C TRP A 61 -7.19 5.69 9.41
N GLY A 62 -7.30 4.56 10.12
CA GLY A 62 -6.82 3.26 9.63
C GLY A 62 -7.49 2.83 8.34
N THR A 63 -8.80 3.06 8.19
CA THR A 63 -9.50 2.75 6.93
C THR A 63 -9.05 3.63 5.77
N LEU A 64 -8.76 4.91 6.02
CA LEU A 64 -8.23 5.81 4.99
C LEU A 64 -6.80 5.41 4.57
N ASP A 65 -5.93 5.04 5.50
CA ASP A 65 -4.57 4.57 5.19
C ASP A 65 -4.59 3.28 4.35
N ILE A 66 -5.37 2.28 4.77
CA ILE A 66 -5.52 1.02 4.03
C ILE A 66 -6.11 1.27 2.65
N SER A 67 -7.15 2.10 2.54
CA SER A 67 -7.77 2.44 1.25
C SER A 67 -6.81 3.19 0.34
N SER A 68 -6.00 4.11 0.89
CA SER A 68 -4.98 4.83 0.14
C SER A 68 -3.91 3.87 -0.39
N ARG A 69 -3.41 2.96 0.44
CA ARG A 69 -2.42 1.95 0.01
C ARG A 69 -2.99 1.04 -1.05
N LEU A 70 -4.23 0.57 -0.87
CA LEU A 70 -4.91 -0.26 -1.85
C LEU A 70 -5.12 0.49 -3.18
N PHE A 71 -5.50 1.76 -3.12
CA PHE A 71 -5.63 2.60 -4.30
C PHE A 71 -4.28 2.81 -5.00
N TYR A 72 -3.20 3.05 -4.25
CA TYR A 72 -1.86 3.12 -4.83
C TYR A 72 -1.48 1.79 -5.49
N LEU A 73 -1.71 0.65 -4.84
CA LEU A 73 -1.41 -0.67 -5.41
C LEU A 73 -2.19 -0.94 -6.70
N ILE A 74 -3.50 -0.65 -6.72
CA ILE A 74 -4.35 -0.80 -7.92
C ILE A 74 -3.94 0.17 -9.02
N ARG A 75 -3.48 1.38 -8.67
CA ARG A 75 -3.03 2.39 -9.64
C ARG A 75 -1.64 2.09 -10.18
N THR A 76 -0.75 1.51 -9.36
CA THR A 76 0.57 1.03 -9.78
C THR A 76 0.49 -0.29 -10.54
N ASP A 77 -0.64 -1.00 -10.46
CA ASP A 77 -1.05 -2.01 -11.44
C ASP A 77 -1.52 -1.29 -12.72
N SER A 78 -0.69 -0.36 -13.20
CA SER A 78 -0.72 0.15 -14.55
C SER A 78 -0.67 -1.07 -15.47
N LYS A 79 -1.81 -1.33 -16.12
CA LYS A 79 -2.07 -2.40 -17.10
C LYS A 79 -0.78 -2.99 -17.65
N PRO A 80 -0.60 -4.33 -17.65
CA PRO A 80 0.54 -4.93 -18.32
C PRO A 80 0.60 -4.33 -19.73
N SER A 81 1.72 -3.68 -20.05
CA SER A 81 1.92 -3.12 -21.38
C SER A 81 1.71 -4.27 -22.36
N ILE A 82 0.74 -4.13 -23.26
CA ILE A 82 0.29 -5.20 -24.17
C ILE A 82 1.48 -5.83 -24.92
N CYS A 83 2.54 -5.05 -25.12
CA CYS A 83 3.82 -5.45 -25.72
C CYS A 83 4.63 -6.50 -24.95
N TRP A 84 4.41 -6.69 -23.65
CA TRP A 84 5.16 -7.68 -22.86
C TRP A 84 4.77 -9.13 -23.21
N HIS A 85 3.60 -9.33 -23.84
CA HIS A 85 3.13 -10.67 -24.24
C HIS A 85 3.34 -10.98 -25.73
N ALA A 86 3.97 -10.09 -26.50
CA ALA A 86 4.26 -10.39 -27.89
C ALA A 86 5.28 -11.54 -27.95
N THR A 87 4.90 -12.63 -28.63
CA THR A 87 5.75 -13.81 -28.83
C THR A 87 6.61 -13.70 -30.09
N SER A 88 6.41 -12.62 -30.86
CA SER A 88 7.18 -12.32 -32.06
C SER A 88 7.24 -10.82 -32.35
N ASN A 89 8.24 -10.42 -33.13
CA ASN A 89 8.46 -9.03 -33.53
C ASN A 89 7.33 -8.50 -34.43
N ALA A 90 6.76 -9.36 -35.28
CA ALA A 90 5.61 -9.02 -36.10
C ALA A 90 4.36 -8.73 -35.24
N GLU A 91 4.16 -9.51 -34.16
CA GLU A 91 3.07 -9.31 -33.20
C GLU A 91 3.24 -8.00 -32.42
N ALA A 92 4.46 -7.71 -31.96
CA ALA A 92 4.77 -6.46 -31.26
C ALA A 92 4.54 -5.23 -32.14
N ILE A 93 4.98 -5.27 -33.41
CA ILE A 93 4.76 -4.18 -34.36
C ILE A 93 3.26 -4.01 -34.65
N ALA A 94 2.51 -5.11 -34.80
CA ALA A 94 1.05 -5.07 -34.99
C ALA A 94 0.30 -4.49 -33.77
N MET A 95 0.87 -4.62 -32.57
CA MET A 95 0.37 -4.03 -31.33
C MET A 95 0.83 -2.58 -31.10
N ASN A 96 1.50 -1.97 -32.10
CA ASN A 96 2.04 -0.61 -32.05
C ASN A 96 3.06 -0.40 -30.91
N CYS A 97 3.90 -1.40 -30.71
CA CYS A 97 4.99 -1.37 -29.74
C CYS A 97 6.26 -0.77 -30.37
N ILE A 98 6.94 0.10 -29.63
CA ILE A 98 8.25 0.68 -29.94
C ILE A 98 9.33 -0.04 -29.14
N TYR A 99 10.47 -0.27 -29.78
CA TYR A 99 11.65 -0.80 -29.12
C TYR A 99 12.29 0.29 -28.24
N ASN A 100 12.64 -0.05 -27.00
CA ASN A 100 13.33 0.88 -26.08
C ASN A 100 14.61 0.21 -25.59
N HIS A 101 15.74 0.91 -25.71
CA HIS A 101 17.08 0.40 -25.43
C HIS A 101 17.30 0.13 -23.93
N LEU A 102 16.62 0.89 -23.06
CA LEU A 102 16.61 0.71 -21.62
C LEU A 102 15.75 -0.49 -21.19
N ALA A 103 14.67 -0.78 -21.93
CA ALA A 103 13.73 -1.87 -21.65
C ALA A 103 14.33 -3.27 -21.92
N VAL A 104 15.49 -3.35 -22.58
CA VAL A 104 16.24 -4.59 -22.86
C VAL A 104 16.72 -5.28 -21.58
N LYS A 105 16.64 -4.57 -20.45
CA LYS A 105 17.12 -5.08 -19.18
C LYS A 105 16.16 -4.68 -18.05
N TRP A 106 15.26 -5.62 -17.70
CA TRP A 106 14.66 -5.85 -16.38
C TRP A 106 13.88 -4.72 -15.70
N LEU A 107 13.79 -3.52 -16.27
CA LEU A 107 13.04 -2.41 -15.71
C LEU A 107 11.57 -2.44 -16.16
N LEU A 108 10.67 -2.52 -15.19
CA LEU A 108 9.24 -2.29 -15.38
C LEU A 108 9.02 -0.86 -15.85
N ARG A 109 8.06 -0.66 -16.77
CA ARG A 109 7.71 0.65 -17.35
C ARG A 109 7.43 1.72 -16.30
N SER A 110 6.87 1.36 -15.15
CA SER A 110 6.60 2.32 -14.07
C SER A 110 7.86 3.00 -13.51
N PHE A 111 9.05 2.48 -13.82
CA PHE A 111 10.34 2.99 -13.36
C PHE A 111 11.18 3.61 -14.48
N ILE A 112 10.67 3.64 -15.72
CA ILE A 112 11.33 4.29 -16.85
C ILE A 112 10.54 5.56 -17.15
N ASP A 113 11.15 6.72 -16.92
CA ASP A 113 10.63 8.01 -17.38
C ASP A 113 11.32 8.45 -18.68
N ASP A 114 10.67 9.34 -19.42
CA ASP A 114 11.15 9.83 -20.71
C ASP A 114 12.47 10.62 -20.57
N GLU A 115 12.72 11.20 -19.38
CA GLU A 115 13.95 11.91 -19.06
C GLU A 115 15.13 10.94 -18.94
N MET A 116 14.97 9.81 -18.25
CA MET A 116 16.02 8.79 -18.14
C MET A 116 16.29 8.11 -19.48
N ASP A 117 15.27 7.89 -20.31
CA ASP A 117 15.46 7.35 -21.66
C ASP A 117 16.28 8.30 -22.52
N PHE A 118 15.94 9.60 -22.48
CA PHE A 118 16.69 10.64 -23.17
C PHE A 118 18.13 10.75 -22.66
N ASP A 119 18.32 10.76 -21.36
CA ASP A 119 19.66 10.81 -20.76
C ASP A 119 20.47 9.58 -21.16
N PHE A 120 19.88 8.39 -21.15
CA PHE A 120 20.58 7.19 -21.56
C PHE A 120 21.05 7.29 -23.01
N GLU A 121 20.20 7.71 -23.95
CA GLU A 121 20.59 7.83 -25.37
C GLU A 121 21.71 8.85 -25.62
N ASN A 122 21.96 9.79 -24.69
CA ASN A 122 22.96 10.85 -24.84
C ASN A 122 24.19 10.73 -23.91
N LEU A 123 24.17 9.82 -22.93
CA LEU A 123 25.25 9.63 -21.94
C LEU A 123 26.26 8.54 -22.33
N GLY A 124 26.21 8.09 -23.58
CA GLY A 124 27.17 7.15 -24.12
C GLY A 124 28.60 7.68 -24.12
N THR A 125 29.55 6.75 -24.17
CA THR A 125 30.99 7.05 -24.03
C THR A 125 31.63 7.56 -25.33
N GLU A 126 30.95 7.44 -26.46
CA GLU A 126 31.44 7.96 -27.74
C GLU A 126 31.30 9.50 -27.82
N PRO A 127 32.08 10.17 -28.68
CA PRO A 127 32.04 11.64 -28.81
C PRO A 127 30.68 12.21 -29.23
N ASP A 128 29.84 11.39 -29.84
CA ASP A 128 28.47 11.71 -30.24
C ASP A 128 27.43 11.42 -29.14
N GLY A 129 27.86 10.96 -27.96
CA GLY A 129 26.98 10.59 -26.85
C GLY A 129 26.37 9.19 -26.97
N THR A 130 26.80 8.37 -27.94
CA THR A 130 26.24 7.03 -28.16
C THR A 130 26.98 5.92 -27.40
N TRP A 131 26.29 4.80 -27.15
CA TRP A 131 26.87 3.64 -26.48
C TRP A 131 27.67 2.77 -27.46
N LEU A 132 28.72 2.13 -26.92
CA LEU A 132 29.47 1.11 -27.66
C LEU A 132 28.72 -0.21 -27.61
N TYR A 133 28.27 -0.68 -28.77
CA TYR A 133 27.58 -1.95 -28.91
C TYR A 133 28.52 -3.04 -29.44
N PHE A 134 28.36 -4.26 -28.92
CA PHE A 134 29.15 -5.42 -29.31
C PHE A 134 28.24 -6.61 -29.55
N ARG A 135 28.47 -7.34 -30.64
CA ARG A 135 27.84 -8.65 -30.85
C ARG A 135 28.81 -9.76 -30.49
N ARG A 136 28.28 -10.80 -29.86
CA ARG A 136 29.03 -12.06 -29.67
C ARG A 136 29.19 -12.74 -31.02
N VAL A 137 30.40 -13.19 -31.31
CA VAL A 137 30.70 -14.05 -32.45
C VAL A 137 31.36 -15.30 -31.92
N ASP A 138 30.67 -16.43 -32.13
CA ASP A 138 31.18 -17.73 -31.78
C ASP A 138 32.18 -18.17 -32.85
N ASP A 139 33.47 -18.11 -32.51
CA ASP A 139 34.52 -18.65 -33.35
C ASP A 139 34.71 -20.14 -33.00
N PRO A 140 34.33 -21.07 -33.89
CA PRO A 140 34.44 -22.51 -33.63
C PRO A 140 35.90 -22.97 -33.47
N THR A 141 36.88 -22.13 -33.83
CA THR A 141 38.31 -22.43 -33.71
C THR A 141 38.93 -21.94 -32.40
N GLN A 142 38.22 -21.11 -31.61
CA GLN A 142 38.68 -20.61 -30.31
C GLN A 142 37.84 -21.17 -29.16
N HIS A 143 38.32 -22.27 -28.57
CA HIS A 143 37.82 -22.74 -27.27
C HIS A 143 38.77 -22.34 -26.12
N PRO A 144 38.30 -21.66 -25.05
CA PRO A 144 36.99 -21.02 -24.83
C PRO A 144 37.16 -19.49 -24.87
N ARG A 145 37.05 -18.87 -26.05
CA ARG A 145 37.00 -17.40 -26.13
C ARG A 145 35.92 -17.00 -27.12
N HIS A 146 34.77 -16.63 -26.58
CA HIS A 146 33.83 -15.81 -27.34
C HIS A 146 34.56 -14.55 -27.77
N SER A 147 34.48 -14.23 -29.06
CA SER A 147 34.97 -12.96 -29.57
C SER A 147 33.81 -11.96 -29.61
N TYR A 148 34.11 -10.69 -29.39
CA TYR A 148 33.13 -9.61 -29.47
C TYR A 148 33.55 -8.67 -30.57
N ILE A 149 32.66 -8.44 -31.54
CA ILE A 149 32.88 -7.50 -32.63
C ILE A 149 32.03 -6.27 -32.36
N ARG A 150 32.65 -5.09 -32.43
CA ARG A 150 31.94 -3.81 -32.32
C ARG A 150 30.96 -3.68 -33.49
N ILE A 151 29.74 -3.28 -33.19
CA ILE A 151 28.70 -2.96 -34.18
C ILE A 151 28.36 -1.47 -34.11
N ASN A 152 27.80 -0.93 -35.19
CA ASN A 152 27.36 0.45 -35.22
C ASN A 152 26.10 0.61 -34.36
N ALA A 153 25.96 1.75 -33.68
CA ALA A 153 24.75 2.09 -32.95
C ALA A 153 23.53 2.12 -33.89
N ALA A 154 23.68 2.57 -35.14
CA ALA A 154 22.59 2.56 -36.12
C ALA A 154 22.10 1.14 -36.50
N ASP A 155 22.94 0.11 -36.31
CA ASP A 155 22.59 -1.27 -36.62
C ASP A 155 21.93 -1.97 -35.43
N ILE A 156 21.97 -1.37 -34.22
CA ILE A 156 21.45 -1.98 -32.99
C ILE A 156 19.98 -2.34 -33.15
N ASP A 157 19.17 -1.44 -33.73
CA ASP A 157 17.75 -1.68 -33.96
C ASP A 157 17.49 -2.89 -34.83
N THR A 158 18.38 -3.18 -35.77
CA THR A 158 18.27 -4.33 -36.66
C THR A 158 18.61 -5.60 -35.90
N TYR A 159 19.71 -5.62 -35.15
CA TYR A 159 20.07 -6.77 -34.31
C TYR A 159 19.06 -7.02 -33.18
N SER A 160 18.49 -5.96 -32.62
CA SER A 160 17.46 -6.05 -31.58
C SER A 160 16.14 -6.58 -32.13
N LYS A 161 15.76 -6.19 -33.35
CA LYS A 161 14.62 -6.77 -34.09
C LYS A 161 14.88 -8.18 -34.61
N GLU A 162 16.12 -8.65 -34.63
CA GLU A 162 16.44 -10.04 -34.94
C GLU A 162 16.53 -10.89 -33.67
N SER A 163 16.84 -10.26 -32.54
CA SER A 163 16.78 -10.88 -31.21
C SER A 163 15.33 -11.04 -30.74
N GLU A 164 15.09 -12.01 -29.86
CA GLU A 164 13.75 -12.34 -29.35
C GLU A 164 13.25 -11.38 -28.26
N ASP A 165 13.97 -10.28 -27.97
CA ASP A 165 13.79 -9.55 -26.70
C ASP A 165 13.22 -8.12 -26.83
N CYS A 166 12.02 -7.96 -26.25
CA CYS A 166 11.38 -6.79 -25.60
C CYS A 166 11.02 -5.53 -26.41
N TYR A 167 9.71 -5.23 -26.45
CA TYR A 167 9.11 -3.96 -26.95
C TYR A 167 8.25 -3.29 -25.86
N SER A 168 8.01 -1.98 -25.97
CA SER A 168 7.15 -1.17 -25.08
C SER A 168 6.10 -0.38 -25.88
N ILE A 169 5.03 0.17 -25.28
CA ILE A 169 4.07 1.04 -25.99
C ILE A 169 4.45 2.50 -25.71
N LEU A 170 4.62 3.35 -26.74
CA LEU A 170 4.63 4.81 -26.56
C LEU A 170 3.22 5.28 -26.22
N GLY A 171 3.05 5.92 -25.06
CA GLY A 171 1.80 6.54 -24.63
C GLY A 171 2.03 8.00 -24.36
#